data_AF-A0A9X8YP87-F1
#
_entry.id   AF-A0A9X8YP87-F1
#
_cell.length_a   1.000
_cell.length_b   1.000
_cell.length_c   1.000
_cell.angle_alpha   90.00
_cell.angle_beta   90.00
_cell.angle_gamma   90.00
#
_symmetry.space_group_name_H-M   'P 1'
#
loop_
_entity.id
_entity.type
_entity.pdbx_description
1 polymer ?
#
loop_
_entity_poly.entity_id
_entity_poly.type
_entity_poly.pdbx_seq_one_letter_code
_entity_poly.pdbx_strand_id
1 'polypeptide(L)'
;TAPPVIASQVDDRQQNLEALRDFNAQLNLQAAQLTYRGMNVTQLAVAADNQRGLLTLHKLAGHLAGGDFSLPGSLDARGNKPVISVQPTLNQIELGTVLKAFDMPQMLTGKFSMKGDLTGDRLSSQSFEHRWRGTAQLAMQDAQLHGLNIQQLIQQAVARNDNSVRGQDSYQRYTEVKNVSAQATLNQGTIKLSGLTADSPLLALTGAGSIDMPGKQCEMALNVRVTGGWQGRGELI
;
A
#
# COMPACT_ATOMS: atom_id res chain seq x y z
N THR A 1 7.84 -46.25 -13.01
CA THR A 1 6.85 -45.34 -12.39
C THR A 1 7.17 -43.94 -12.85
N ALA A 2 6.28 -43.31 -13.62
CA ALA A 2 6.49 -41.93 -14.05
C ALA A 2 6.42 -41.00 -12.82
N PRO A 3 7.31 -40.00 -12.69
CA PRO A 3 7.28 -39.06 -11.57
C PRO A 3 5.97 -38.26 -11.59
N PRO A 4 5.49 -37.81 -10.41
CA PRO A 4 4.21 -37.13 -10.30
C PRO A 4 4.26 -35.80 -11.03
N VAL A 5 3.23 -35.53 -11.84
CA VAL A 5 2.96 -34.22 -12.43
C VAL A 5 2.47 -33.31 -11.31
N ILE A 6 3.37 -32.55 -10.69
CA ILE A 6 2.98 -31.50 -9.75
C ILE A 6 2.42 -30.34 -10.56
N ALA A 7 1.10 -30.19 -10.48
CA ALA A 7 0.32 -29.17 -11.14
C ALA A 7 0.80 -27.76 -10.75
N SER A 8 1.51 -27.10 -11.66
CA SER A 8 1.73 -25.64 -11.68
C SER A 8 0.73 -24.91 -12.60
N GLN A 9 -0.29 -25.62 -13.08
CA GLN A 9 -1.29 -25.08 -14.03
C GLN A 9 -2.37 -24.19 -13.40
N VAL A 10 -2.27 -23.80 -12.13
CA VAL A 10 -3.26 -22.93 -11.48
C VAL A 10 -2.90 -21.45 -11.68
N ASP A 11 -1.61 -21.09 -11.75
CA ASP A 11 -1.19 -19.70 -12.02
C ASP A 11 -1.31 -19.34 -13.51
N ASP A 12 -1.00 -20.26 -14.42
CA ASP A 12 -1.04 -19.99 -15.88
C ASP A 12 -2.46 -19.91 -16.46
N ARG A 13 -3.44 -20.60 -15.86
CA ARG A 13 -4.84 -20.56 -16.32
C ARG A 13 -5.55 -19.25 -15.98
N GLN A 14 -5.02 -18.48 -15.02
CA GLN A 14 -5.75 -17.34 -14.48
C GLN A 14 -5.74 -16.11 -15.39
N GLN A 15 -4.87 -16.03 -16.42
CA GLN A 15 -4.74 -14.78 -17.20
C GLN A 15 -4.46 -15.01 -18.68
N ASN A 16 -5.23 -15.87 -19.34
CA ASN A 16 -5.30 -15.81 -20.80
C ASN A 16 -6.10 -14.57 -21.24
N LEU A 17 -5.43 -13.41 -21.24
CA LEU A 17 -6.00 -12.15 -21.69
C LEU A 17 -6.32 -12.15 -23.19
N GLU A 18 -5.85 -13.14 -23.95
CA GLU A 18 -6.16 -13.28 -25.37
C GLU A 18 -7.65 -13.56 -25.60
N ALA A 19 -8.32 -14.24 -24.67
CA ALA A 19 -9.75 -14.51 -24.76
C ALA A 19 -10.60 -13.22 -24.84
N LEU A 20 -10.09 -12.09 -24.31
CA LEU A 20 -10.76 -10.79 -24.44
C LEU A 20 -10.87 -10.34 -25.90
N ARG A 21 -10.01 -10.82 -26.80
CA ARG A 21 -10.02 -10.47 -28.23
C ARG A 21 -11.21 -11.07 -28.99
N ASP A 22 -11.78 -12.15 -28.47
CA ASP A 22 -12.72 -12.99 -29.22
C ASP A 22 -14.17 -12.50 -29.11
N PHE A 23 -14.46 -11.54 -28.24
CA PHE A 23 -15.83 -11.08 -28.00
C PHE A 23 -15.93 -9.58 -27.73
N ASN A 24 -17.16 -9.09 -27.86
CA ASN A 24 -17.59 -7.80 -27.30
C ASN A 24 -18.52 -8.07 -26.13
N ALA A 25 -18.42 -7.29 -25.07
CA ALA A 25 -19.34 -7.39 -23.94
C ALA A 25 -19.50 -6.05 -23.23
N GLN A 26 -20.63 -5.90 -22.56
CA GLN A 26 -20.87 -4.85 -21.59
C GLN A 26 -21.34 -5.51 -20.29
N LEU A 27 -20.77 -5.06 -19.16
CA LEU A 27 -21.09 -5.53 -17.82
C LEU A 27 -21.52 -4.34 -16.97
N ASN A 28 -22.70 -4.45 -16.38
CA ASN A 28 -23.14 -3.58 -15.29
C ASN A 28 -23.56 -4.47 -14.13
N LEU A 29 -22.83 -4.41 -13.02
CA LEU A 29 -23.08 -5.21 -11.83
C LEU A 29 -23.20 -4.29 -10.62
N GLN A 30 -24.24 -4.51 -9.84
CA GLN A 30 -24.40 -3.90 -8.52
C GLN A 30 -24.63 -5.02 -7.51
N ALA A 31 -23.89 -4.97 -6.40
CA ALA A 31 -24.07 -5.89 -5.30
C ALA A 31 -24.12 -5.12 -3.99
N ALA A 32 -25.14 -5.39 -3.18
CA ALA A 32 -25.24 -4.79 -1.85
C ALA A 32 -24.05 -5.18 -0.97
N GLN A 33 -23.60 -6.44 -1.08
CA GLN A 33 -22.45 -6.96 -0.37
C GLN A 33 -21.77 -8.07 -1.17
N LEU A 34 -20.44 -8.07 -1.15
CA LEU A 34 -19.56 -9.14 -1.63
C LEU A 34 -18.57 -9.47 -0.50
N THR A 35 -18.43 -10.74 -0.16
CA THR A 35 -17.40 -11.19 0.78
C THR A 35 -16.22 -11.76 0.01
N TYR A 36 -15.03 -11.19 0.22
CA TYR A 36 -13.79 -11.62 -0.41
C TYR A 36 -12.69 -11.74 0.65
N ARG A 37 -12.09 -12.93 0.78
CA ARG A 37 -11.05 -13.22 1.79
C ARG A 37 -11.48 -12.82 3.22
N GLY A 38 -12.75 -13.02 3.55
CA GLY A 38 -13.32 -12.64 4.86
C GLY A 38 -13.61 -11.13 5.03
N MET A 39 -13.22 -10.29 4.08
CA MET A 39 -13.59 -8.87 4.07
C MET A 39 -14.94 -8.68 3.41
N ASN A 40 -15.78 -7.81 3.99
CA ASN A 40 -17.03 -7.39 3.40
C ASN A 40 -16.82 -6.12 2.58
N VAL A 41 -17.07 -6.21 1.29
CA VAL A 41 -17.21 -5.07 0.38
C VAL A 41 -18.69 -4.75 0.26
N THR A 42 -19.11 -3.53 0.58
CA THR A 42 -20.51 -3.12 0.49
C THR A 42 -20.71 -2.09 -0.62
N GLN A 43 -21.93 -2.03 -1.16
CA GLN A 43 -22.34 -1.14 -2.26
C GLN A 43 -21.38 -1.23 -3.46
N LEU A 44 -20.98 -2.46 -3.81
CA LEU A 44 -20.12 -2.72 -4.94
C LEU A 44 -20.83 -2.34 -6.23
N ALA A 45 -20.19 -1.51 -7.04
CA ALA A 45 -20.65 -1.15 -8.37
C ALA A 45 -19.52 -1.36 -9.39
N VAL A 46 -19.83 -2.15 -10.42
CA VAL A 46 -18.92 -2.43 -11.54
C VAL A 46 -19.61 -2.05 -12.84
N ALA A 47 -18.93 -1.25 -13.66
CA ALA A 47 -19.32 -0.95 -15.03
C ALA A 47 -18.10 -1.11 -15.93
N ALA A 48 -18.18 -2.01 -16.90
CA ALA A 48 -17.09 -2.32 -17.81
C ALA A 48 -17.61 -2.65 -19.20
N ASP A 49 -16.77 -2.45 -20.21
CA ASP A 49 -16.99 -2.97 -21.56
C ASP A 49 -15.70 -3.56 -22.13
N ASN A 50 -15.84 -4.58 -22.95
CA ASN A 50 -14.76 -5.15 -23.72
C ASN A 50 -15.08 -5.02 -25.20
N GLN A 51 -14.15 -4.48 -25.97
CA GLN A 51 -14.24 -4.33 -27.43
C GLN A 51 -13.07 -5.05 -28.07
N ARG A 52 -13.25 -6.36 -28.33
CA ARG A 52 -12.23 -7.23 -28.95
C ARG A 52 -10.82 -7.02 -28.38
N GLY A 53 -10.69 -7.07 -27.06
CA GLY A 53 -9.42 -7.02 -26.36
C GLY A 53 -9.07 -5.65 -25.78
N LEU A 54 -9.86 -4.62 -26.05
CA LEU A 54 -9.83 -3.37 -25.29
C LEU A 54 -10.89 -3.43 -24.18
N LEU A 55 -10.47 -3.77 -22.97
CA LEU A 55 -11.32 -3.76 -21.78
C LEU A 55 -11.22 -2.40 -21.09
N THR A 56 -12.34 -1.69 -20.96
CA THR A 56 -12.44 -0.45 -20.19
C THR A 56 -13.27 -0.69 -18.94
N LEU A 57 -12.71 -0.35 -17.78
CA LEU A 57 -13.36 -0.41 -16.48
C LEU A 57 -13.76 1.02 -16.10
N HIS A 58 -14.97 1.41 -16.50
CA HIS A 58 -15.55 2.74 -16.21
C HIS A 58 -15.76 2.96 -14.72
N LYS A 59 -16.17 1.90 -14.02
CA LYS A 59 -16.42 1.95 -12.58
C LYS A 59 -16.05 0.61 -11.94
N LEU A 60 -15.28 0.69 -10.87
CA LEU A 60 -15.12 -0.37 -9.87
C LEU A 60 -14.99 0.35 -8.54
N ALA A 61 -16.08 0.40 -7.78
CA ALA A 61 -16.13 1.18 -6.55
C ALA A 61 -17.01 0.50 -5.49
N GLY A 62 -16.75 0.81 -4.23
CA GLY A 62 -17.52 0.33 -3.09
C GLY A 62 -16.88 0.75 -1.77
N HIS A 63 -17.41 0.23 -0.68
CA HIS A 63 -16.87 0.45 0.67
C HIS A 63 -16.16 -0.80 1.17
N LEU A 64 -15.01 -0.61 1.80
CA LEU A 64 -14.17 -1.69 2.31
C LEU A 64 -13.41 -1.21 3.54
N ALA A 65 -13.36 -2.04 4.58
CA ALA A 65 -12.52 -1.82 5.77
C ALA A 65 -12.69 -0.40 6.38
N GLY A 66 -13.93 0.07 6.51
CA GLY A 66 -14.27 1.37 7.09
C GLY A 66 -14.14 2.58 6.15
N GLY A 67 -13.55 2.40 4.96
CA GLY A 67 -13.37 3.43 3.96
C GLY A 67 -14.09 3.13 2.64
N ASP A 68 -13.71 3.87 1.60
CA ASP A 68 -14.21 3.69 0.24
C ASP A 68 -13.08 3.63 -0.79
N PHE A 69 -13.36 2.97 -1.92
CA PHE A 69 -12.43 2.83 -3.02
C PHE A 69 -13.10 3.04 -4.37
N SER A 70 -12.29 3.48 -5.33
CA SER A 70 -12.61 3.54 -6.76
C SER A 70 -11.37 3.16 -7.56
N LEU A 71 -11.51 2.26 -8.54
CA LEU A 71 -10.41 1.76 -9.36
C LEU A 71 -10.81 1.70 -10.85
N PRO A 72 -11.08 2.84 -11.50
CA PRO A 72 -11.25 2.87 -12.95
C PRO A 72 -9.94 2.54 -13.66
N GLY A 73 -10.04 2.06 -14.88
CA GLY A 73 -8.86 1.69 -15.66
C GLY A 73 -9.17 1.10 -17.02
N SER A 74 -8.12 0.60 -17.67
CA SER A 74 -8.21 -0.09 -18.95
C SER A 74 -7.17 -1.19 -19.04
N LEU A 75 -7.46 -2.18 -19.89
CA LEU A 75 -6.56 -3.25 -20.27
C LEU A 75 -6.65 -3.40 -21.79
N ASP A 76 -5.56 -3.10 -22.48
CA ASP A 76 -5.42 -3.31 -23.92
C ASP A 76 -4.63 -4.60 -24.15
N ALA A 77 -5.35 -5.67 -24.48
CA ALA A 77 -4.80 -6.96 -24.83
C ALA A 77 -4.60 -7.12 -26.33
N ARG A 78 -4.86 -6.12 -27.20
CA ARG A 78 -4.85 -6.32 -28.67
C ARG A 78 -3.44 -6.58 -29.22
N GLY A 79 -2.41 -6.05 -28.57
CA GLY A 79 -1.01 -6.30 -28.91
C GLY A 79 -0.42 -7.54 -28.24
N ASN A 80 0.77 -7.96 -28.68
CA ASN A 80 1.50 -9.11 -28.11
C ASN A 80 1.88 -8.94 -26.63
N LYS A 81 1.96 -7.69 -26.15
CA LYS A 81 2.19 -7.35 -24.75
C LYS A 81 0.99 -6.53 -24.26
N PRO A 82 0.19 -7.06 -23.32
CA PRO A 82 -0.91 -6.31 -22.75
C PRO A 82 -0.43 -5.05 -22.03
N VAL A 83 -1.22 -3.99 -22.10
CA VAL A 83 -1.00 -2.76 -21.34
C VAL A 83 -2.19 -2.55 -20.41
N ILE A 84 -1.92 -2.40 -19.13
CA ILE A 84 -2.91 -2.11 -18.09
C ILE A 84 -2.64 -0.72 -17.56
N SER A 85 -3.69 0.08 -17.41
CA SER A 85 -3.65 1.39 -16.77
C SER A 85 -4.77 1.48 -15.75
N VAL A 86 -4.47 1.89 -14.52
CA VAL A 86 -5.46 2.03 -13.44
C VAL A 86 -5.24 3.34 -12.68
N GLN A 87 -6.33 3.95 -12.24
CA GLN A 87 -6.32 5.20 -11.48
C GLN A 87 -6.97 5.01 -10.12
N PRO A 88 -6.31 4.30 -9.18
CA PRO A 88 -6.87 4.03 -7.86
C PRO A 88 -7.13 5.32 -7.08
N THR A 89 -8.27 5.36 -6.41
CA THR A 89 -8.59 6.27 -5.31
C THR A 89 -9.05 5.43 -4.13
N LEU A 90 -8.31 5.49 -3.03
CA LEU A 90 -8.62 4.84 -1.76
C LEU A 90 -8.78 5.93 -0.71
N ASN A 91 -9.83 5.86 0.10
CA ASN A 91 -10.10 6.83 1.16
C ASN A 91 -10.28 6.10 2.48
N GLN A 92 -9.39 6.37 3.44
CA GLN A 92 -9.50 5.91 4.83
C GLN A 92 -9.70 4.38 4.99
N ILE A 93 -9.06 3.60 4.13
CA ILE A 93 -9.08 2.13 4.20
C ILE A 93 -8.24 1.67 5.38
N GLU A 94 -8.81 0.90 6.30
CA GLU A 94 -8.07 0.35 7.45
C GLU A 94 -7.05 -0.69 6.98
N LEU A 95 -5.78 -0.28 6.83
CA LEU A 95 -4.73 -1.09 6.19
C LEU A 95 -4.49 -2.39 6.95
N GLY A 96 -4.58 -2.36 8.28
CA GLY A 96 -4.41 -3.55 9.12
C GLY A 96 -5.41 -4.66 8.78
N THR A 97 -6.66 -4.31 8.44
CA THR A 97 -7.70 -5.26 8.02
C THR A 97 -7.34 -5.91 6.69
N VAL A 98 -6.85 -5.10 5.74
CA VAL A 98 -6.44 -5.58 4.42
C VAL A 98 -5.24 -6.51 4.54
N LEU A 99 -4.18 -6.11 5.24
CA LEU A 99 -2.98 -6.93 5.42
C LEU A 99 -3.31 -8.29 6.06
N LYS A 100 -4.20 -8.30 7.07
CA LYS A 100 -4.66 -9.54 7.70
C LYS A 100 -5.39 -10.47 6.73
N ALA A 101 -6.24 -9.94 5.85
CA ALA A 101 -6.97 -10.75 4.87
C ALA A 101 -6.08 -11.39 3.78
N PHE A 102 -4.86 -10.88 3.63
CA PHE A 102 -3.84 -11.41 2.71
C PHE A 102 -2.69 -12.12 3.44
N ASP A 103 -2.83 -12.41 4.74
CA ASP A 103 -1.82 -13.05 5.57
C ASP A 103 -0.45 -12.33 5.55
N MET A 104 -0.49 -10.99 5.46
CA MET A 104 0.69 -10.14 5.41
C MET A 104 1.08 -9.59 6.80
N PRO A 105 2.38 -9.39 7.08
CA PRO A 105 2.83 -8.78 8.32
C PRO A 105 2.26 -7.36 8.50
N GLN A 106 1.73 -7.07 9.68
CA GLN A 106 1.18 -5.76 10.04
C GLN A 106 2.27 -4.81 10.55
N MET A 107 3.33 -4.60 9.75
CA MET A 107 4.42 -3.68 10.12
C MET A 107 3.95 -2.22 10.15
N LEU A 108 2.98 -1.86 9.31
CA LEU A 108 2.36 -0.55 9.28
C LEU A 108 0.84 -0.72 9.28
N THR A 109 0.16 -0.07 10.22
CA THR A 109 -1.31 -0.04 10.32
C THR A 109 -1.80 1.40 10.41
N GLY A 110 -3.10 1.61 10.24
CA GLY A 110 -3.74 2.93 10.18
C GLY A 110 -4.69 3.07 9.00
N LYS A 111 -5.39 4.21 8.94
CA LYS A 111 -6.34 4.54 7.87
C LYS A 111 -5.60 5.08 6.65
N PHE A 112 -5.48 4.25 5.63
CA PHE A 112 -4.73 4.54 4.43
C PHE A 112 -5.61 5.21 3.36
N SER A 113 -5.10 6.27 2.76
CA SER A 113 -5.68 6.91 1.59
C SER A 113 -4.63 7.02 0.49
N MET A 114 -5.07 6.88 -0.76
CA MET A 114 -4.19 6.92 -1.90
C MET A 114 -4.93 7.45 -3.13
N LYS A 115 -4.25 8.25 -3.94
CA LYS A 115 -4.67 8.54 -5.31
C LYS A 115 -3.50 8.36 -6.25
N GLY A 116 -3.65 7.57 -7.30
CA GLY A 116 -2.55 7.27 -8.20
C GLY A 116 -2.92 7.08 -9.66
N ASP A 117 -1.90 6.99 -10.49
CA ASP A 117 -1.94 6.55 -11.88
C ASP A 117 -0.83 5.51 -12.04
N LEU A 118 -1.24 4.27 -12.34
CA LEU A 118 -0.36 3.12 -12.38
C LEU A 118 -0.54 2.39 -13.70
N THR A 119 0.58 1.95 -14.28
CA THR A 119 0.61 1.16 -15.49
C THR A 119 1.41 -0.11 -15.31
N GLY A 120 1.01 -1.18 -15.99
CA GLY A 120 1.63 -2.48 -15.93
C GLY A 120 1.25 -3.34 -17.12
N ASP A 121 1.62 -4.62 -17.08
CA ASP A 121 1.40 -5.57 -18.16
C ASP A 121 0.71 -6.86 -17.72
N ARG A 122 0.57 -7.08 -16.41
CA ARG A 122 -0.18 -8.21 -15.85
C ARG A 122 -0.75 -7.89 -14.46
N LEU A 123 -1.95 -8.39 -14.17
CA LEU A 123 -2.63 -8.25 -12.87
C LEU A 123 -2.19 -9.33 -11.88
N SER A 124 -0.90 -9.37 -11.50
CA SER A 124 -0.37 -10.36 -10.54
C SER A 124 0.62 -9.71 -9.60
N SER A 125 0.76 -10.25 -8.38
CA SER A 125 1.71 -9.72 -7.37
C SER A 125 3.13 -9.70 -7.91
N GLN A 126 3.59 -10.80 -8.53
CA GLN A 126 4.92 -10.86 -9.15
C GLN A 126 5.12 -9.75 -10.20
N SER A 127 4.09 -9.48 -11.02
CA SER A 127 4.18 -8.41 -12.01
C SER A 127 4.21 -7.03 -11.37
N PHE A 128 3.37 -6.81 -10.35
CA PHE A 128 3.34 -5.56 -9.59
C PHE A 128 4.70 -5.26 -8.96
N GLU A 129 5.32 -6.28 -8.38
CA GLU A 129 6.63 -6.21 -7.76
C GLU A 129 7.78 -5.97 -8.74
N HIS A 130 7.63 -6.14 -10.05
CA HIS A 130 8.77 -6.09 -10.99
C HIS A 130 8.56 -5.21 -12.22
N ARG A 131 7.32 -4.96 -12.64
CA ARG A 131 7.03 -4.44 -13.99
C ARG A 131 6.12 -3.22 -13.99
N TRP A 132 5.40 -2.99 -12.89
CA TRP A 132 4.51 -1.85 -12.77
C TRP A 132 5.29 -0.56 -12.55
N ARG A 133 4.69 0.55 -12.99
CA ARG A 133 5.25 1.89 -12.87
C ARG A 133 4.13 2.93 -12.71
N GLY A 134 4.45 4.09 -12.17
CA GLY A 134 3.50 5.18 -12.05
C GLY A 134 3.76 6.06 -10.84
N THR A 135 2.76 6.85 -10.47
CA THR A 135 2.85 7.80 -9.36
C THR A 135 1.63 7.71 -8.47
N ALA A 136 1.81 7.97 -7.18
CA ALA A 136 0.71 8.03 -6.22
C ALA A 136 0.96 9.08 -5.14
N GLN A 137 -0.11 9.76 -4.74
CA GLN A 137 -0.20 10.52 -3.50
C GLN A 137 -0.65 9.58 -2.40
N LEU A 138 0.09 9.52 -1.31
CA LEU A 138 -0.17 8.66 -0.16
C LEU A 138 -0.50 9.52 1.06
N ALA A 139 -1.50 9.09 1.82
CA ALA A 139 -1.77 9.62 3.15
C ALA A 139 -2.16 8.49 4.10
N MET A 140 -1.84 8.66 5.38
CA MET A 140 -2.26 7.75 6.42
C MET A 140 -2.62 8.53 7.69
N GLN A 141 -3.69 8.13 8.35
CA GLN A 141 -4.09 8.66 9.65
C GLN A 141 -4.02 7.57 10.71
N ASP A 142 -3.73 7.98 11.95
CA ASP A 142 -3.65 7.10 13.11
C ASP A 142 -2.68 5.92 12.85
N ALA A 143 -1.50 6.25 12.29
CA ALA A 143 -0.52 5.27 11.83
C ALA A 143 0.27 4.67 13.00
N GLN A 144 0.44 3.35 12.99
CA GLN A 144 1.32 2.64 13.92
C GLN A 144 2.37 1.86 13.13
N LEU A 145 3.64 2.22 13.34
CA LEU A 145 4.78 1.51 12.80
C LEU A 145 5.26 0.49 13.84
N HIS A 146 4.91 -0.77 13.64
CA HIS A 146 5.28 -1.85 14.53
C HIS A 146 6.72 -2.32 14.28
N GLY A 147 7.43 -2.68 15.35
CA GLY A 147 8.80 -3.19 15.27
C GLY A 147 9.88 -2.12 15.21
N LEU A 148 9.50 -0.84 15.07
CA LEU A 148 10.41 0.31 15.20
C LEU A 148 9.79 1.33 16.14
N ASN A 149 10.40 1.55 17.31
CA ASN A 149 10.05 2.66 18.20
C ASN A 149 11.11 3.76 18.08
N ILE A 150 10.84 4.76 17.24
CA ILE A 150 11.76 5.87 16.96
C ILE A 150 11.97 6.70 18.23
N GLN A 151 10.92 6.97 19.02
CA GLN A 151 11.07 7.70 20.28
C GLN A 151 12.08 7.02 21.21
N GLN A 152 11.96 5.72 21.40
CA GLN A 152 12.84 4.92 22.25
C GLN A 152 14.28 4.96 21.76
N LEU A 153 14.51 4.81 20.44
CA LEU A 153 15.85 4.84 19.85
C LEU A 153 16.55 6.18 20.08
N ILE A 154 15.83 7.29 19.91
CA ILE A 154 16.39 8.64 20.13
C ILE A 154 16.67 8.84 21.63
N GLN A 155 15.75 8.46 22.53
CA GLN A 155 15.96 8.56 23.98
C GLN A 155 17.19 7.77 24.43
N GLN A 156 17.33 6.52 23.99
CA GLN A 156 18.48 5.69 24.32
C GLN A 156 19.79 6.27 23.79
N ALA A 157 19.76 6.91 22.61
CA ALA A 157 20.95 7.57 22.06
C ALA A 157 21.37 8.79 22.90
N VAL A 158 20.41 9.61 23.34
CA VAL A 158 20.69 10.78 24.19
C VAL A 158 21.14 10.37 25.59
N ALA A 159 20.44 9.43 26.23
CA ALA A 159 20.76 8.97 27.60
C ALA A 159 22.15 8.33 27.71
N ARG A 160 22.68 7.75 26.62
CA ARG A 160 24.07 7.27 26.57
C ARG A 160 25.11 8.39 26.66
N ASN A 161 24.75 9.61 26.29
CA ASN A 161 25.66 10.76 26.24
C ASN A 161 25.37 11.78 27.36
N ASP A 162 24.18 11.73 27.97
CA ASP A 162 23.76 12.63 29.04
C ASP A 162 23.05 11.87 30.18
N ASN A 163 23.72 11.79 31.33
CA ASN A 163 23.23 11.10 32.53
C ASN A 163 22.00 11.75 33.18
N SER A 164 21.60 12.95 32.74
CA SER A 164 20.40 13.64 33.23
C SER A 164 19.12 13.19 32.52
N VAL A 165 19.23 12.45 31.41
CA VAL A 165 18.09 11.90 30.67
C VAL A 165 17.87 10.46 31.10
N ARG A 166 16.68 10.19 31.68
CA ARG A 166 16.24 8.84 32.03
C ARG A 166 15.12 8.42 31.09
N GLY A 167 15.25 7.23 30.51
CA GLY A 167 14.19 6.60 29.72
C GLY A 167 13.00 6.19 30.58
N GLN A 168 11.86 5.89 29.95
CA GLN A 168 10.71 5.28 30.64
C GLN A 168 10.94 3.78 30.85
N ASP A 169 10.42 3.23 31.95
CA ASP A 169 10.57 1.81 32.29
C ASP A 169 9.83 0.87 31.33
N SER A 170 8.85 1.37 30.58
CA SER A 170 8.08 0.61 29.60
C SER A 170 7.85 1.41 28.33
N TYR A 171 8.35 0.89 27.21
CA TYR A 171 8.12 1.44 25.88
C TYR A 171 7.04 0.64 25.16
N GLN A 172 6.14 1.34 24.46
CA GLN A 172 5.32 0.70 23.43
C GLN A 172 6.21 0.11 22.34
N ARG A 173 5.79 -0.99 21.70
CA ARG A 173 6.59 -1.67 20.66
C ARG A 173 6.42 -1.08 19.25
N TYR A 174 5.87 0.14 19.17
CA TYR A 174 5.55 0.82 17.92
C TYR A 174 5.83 2.32 18.01
N THR A 175 6.03 2.95 16.86
CA THR A 175 5.99 4.41 16.71
C THR A 175 4.58 4.81 16.29
N GLU A 176 3.94 5.67 17.06
CA GLU A 176 2.63 6.24 16.72
C GLU A 176 2.79 7.59 16.02
N VAL A 177 2.10 7.73 14.89
CA VAL A 177 2.06 8.95 14.08
C VAL A 177 0.62 9.29 13.75
N LYS A 178 0.21 10.53 13.99
CA LYS A 178 -1.17 10.95 13.78
C LYS A 178 -1.50 11.11 12.31
N ASN A 179 -0.67 11.81 11.55
CA ASN A 179 -0.81 11.92 10.11
C ASN A 179 0.52 11.65 9.42
N VAL A 180 0.46 10.95 8.30
CA VAL A 180 1.58 10.71 7.38
C VAL A 180 1.15 11.13 5.99
N SER A 181 2.03 11.79 5.24
CA SER A 181 1.82 12.04 3.82
C SER A 181 3.11 11.84 3.03
N ALA A 182 3.02 11.38 1.80
CA ALA A 182 4.17 11.24 0.91
C ALA A 182 3.75 11.22 -0.56
N GLN A 183 4.69 11.58 -1.43
CA GLN A 183 4.60 11.32 -2.87
C GLN A 183 5.39 10.07 -3.22
N ALA A 184 4.75 9.13 -3.91
CA ALA A 184 5.34 7.88 -4.34
C ALA A 184 5.52 7.84 -5.85
N THR A 185 6.68 7.36 -6.30
CA THR A 185 6.92 6.94 -7.69
C THR A 185 7.26 5.46 -7.68
N LEU A 186 6.48 4.66 -8.39
CA LEU A 186 6.76 3.24 -8.62
C LEU A 186 7.49 3.12 -9.96
N ASN A 187 8.60 2.37 -9.98
CA ASN A 187 9.28 2.01 -11.20
C ASN A 187 9.86 0.60 -11.09
N GLN A 188 9.25 -0.36 -11.79
CA GLN A 188 9.75 -1.73 -11.94
C GLN A 188 10.11 -2.40 -10.60
N GLY A 189 9.24 -2.24 -9.60
CA GLY A 189 9.44 -2.85 -8.29
C GLY A 189 10.06 -1.94 -7.22
N THR A 190 10.66 -0.83 -7.62
CA THR A 190 11.17 0.17 -6.68
C THR A 190 10.15 1.28 -6.47
N ILE A 191 9.72 1.49 -5.23
CA ILE A 191 8.93 2.64 -4.81
C ILE A 191 9.89 3.69 -4.23
N LYS A 192 9.91 4.89 -4.80
CA LYS A 192 10.58 6.06 -4.21
C LYS A 192 9.54 6.92 -3.52
N LEU A 193 9.79 7.22 -2.25
CA LEU A 193 8.99 8.13 -1.43
C LEU A 193 9.71 9.47 -1.31
N SER A 194 9.00 10.56 -1.58
CA SER A 194 9.52 11.92 -1.51
C SER A 194 8.53 12.83 -0.80
N GLY A 195 9.05 13.89 -0.17
CA GLY A 195 8.23 14.80 0.63
C GLY A 195 7.48 14.08 1.75
N LEU A 196 8.08 13.04 2.35
CA LEU A 196 7.48 12.35 3.48
C LEU A 196 7.35 13.35 4.62
N THR A 197 6.15 13.51 5.14
CA THR A 197 5.87 14.25 6.37
C THR A 197 5.10 13.35 7.32
N ALA A 198 5.41 13.44 8.60
CA ALA A 198 4.71 12.70 9.62
C ALA A 198 4.62 13.56 10.90
N ASP A 199 3.42 13.73 11.43
CA ASP A 199 3.17 14.52 12.63
C ASP A 199 2.44 13.72 13.70
N SER A 200 2.84 13.93 14.96
CA SER A 200 2.19 13.42 16.15
C SER A 200 2.43 14.38 17.32
N PRO A 201 1.70 14.25 18.44
CA PRO A 201 1.91 15.12 19.60
C PRO A 201 3.35 15.12 20.13
N LEU A 202 4.09 14.02 19.92
CA LEU A 202 5.43 13.81 20.46
C LEU A 202 6.54 13.83 19.41
N LEU A 203 6.19 13.75 18.12
CA LEU A 203 7.13 13.63 17.02
C LEU A 203 6.70 14.47 15.81
N ALA A 204 7.67 15.16 15.22
CA ALA A 204 7.58 15.67 13.87
C ALA A 204 8.70 15.04 13.02
N LEU A 205 8.31 14.52 11.85
CA LEU A 205 9.16 13.74 10.96
C LEU A 205 9.06 14.34 9.56
N THR A 206 10.21 14.47 8.90
CA THR A 206 10.28 14.74 7.46
C THR A 206 11.30 13.82 6.83
N GLY A 207 11.17 13.53 5.53
CA GLY A 207 12.17 12.68 4.89
C GLY A 207 11.87 12.25 3.47
N ALA A 208 12.60 11.23 3.07
CA ALA A 208 12.45 10.52 1.81
C ALA A 208 12.95 9.08 2.00
N GLY A 209 12.66 8.22 1.03
CA GLY A 209 13.20 6.87 1.06
C GLY A 209 12.87 6.06 -0.18
N SER A 210 13.30 4.81 -0.18
CA SER A 210 13.01 3.84 -1.22
C SER A 210 12.70 2.47 -0.65
N ILE A 211 11.78 1.78 -1.31
CA ILE A 211 11.41 0.40 -1.02
C ILE A 211 11.67 -0.40 -2.30
N ASP A 212 12.58 -1.36 -2.24
CA ASP A 212 12.85 -2.33 -3.30
C ASP A 212 12.11 -3.63 -2.97
N MET A 213 10.99 -3.87 -3.67
CA MET A 213 10.17 -5.07 -3.44
C MET A 213 10.91 -6.36 -3.86
N PRO A 214 11.53 -6.46 -5.05
CA PRO A 214 12.35 -7.61 -5.43
C PRO A 214 13.50 -7.88 -4.47
N GLY A 215 14.25 -6.83 -4.09
CA GLY A 215 15.38 -6.94 -3.17
C GLY A 215 14.97 -7.11 -1.70
N LYS A 216 13.69 -6.89 -1.37
CA LYS A 216 13.15 -6.85 0.01
C LYS A 216 13.91 -5.87 0.91
N GLN A 217 14.27 -4.72 0.35
CA GLN A 217 15.03 -3.68 1.03
C GLN A 217 14.19 -2.43 1.22
N CYS A 218 14.42 -1.76 2.36
CA CYS A 218 13.79 -0.50 2.70
C CYS A 218 14.86 0.44 3.23
N GLU A 219 15.05 1.57 2.56
CA GLU A 219 16.00 2.61 2.92
C GLU A 219 15.25 3.90 3.18
N MET A 220 15.33 4.41 4.41
CA MET A 220 14.62 5.62 4.83
C MET A 220 15.61 6.63 5.40
N ALA A 221 15.55 7.86 4.90
CA ALA A 221 16.28 8.99 5.45
C ALA A 221 15.27 9.93 6.12
N LEU A 222 15.29 9.96 7.45
CA LEU A 222 14.33 10.70 8.27
C LEU A 222 15.04 11.77 9.09
N ASN A 223 14.51 13.00 9.02
CA ASN A 223 14.78 14.05 9.99
C ASN A 223 13.71 13.98 11.06
N VAL A 224 14.13 13.77 12.31
CA VAL A 224 13.22 13.61 13.44
C VAL A 224 13.40 14.76 14.42
N ARG A 225 12.29 15.41 14.78
CA ARG A 225 12.21 16.33 15.90
C ARG A 225 11.28 15.73 16.95
N VAL A 226 11.77 15.65 18.17
CA VAL A 226 10.98 15.23 19.32
C VAL A 226 10.36 16.46 19.94
N THR A 227 9.03 16.54 19.98
CA THR A 227 8.30 17.75 20.45
C THR A 227 7.82 17.62 21.90
N GLY A 228 7.97 16.46 22.53
CA GLY A 228 7.60 16.25 23.93
C GLY A 228 7.78 14.81 24.41
N GLY A 229 7.26 14.52 25.61
CA GLY A 229 7.21 13.16 26.18
C GLY A 229 8.47 12.73 26.93
N TRP A 230 9.37 13.66 27.25
CA TRP A 230 10.63 13.40 27.94
C TRP A 230 10.68 14.18 29.26
N GLN A 231 11.29 13.60 30.29
CA GLN A 231 11.62 14.27 31.55
C GLN A 231 13.12 14.63 31.54
N GLY A 232 13.45 15.92 31.54
CA GLY A 232 14.81 16.44 31.36
C GLY A 232 14.81 17.79 30.64
N ARG A 233 16.00 18.39 30.42
CA ARG A 233 16.18 19.75 29.88
C ARG A 233 15.29 20.04 28.66
N GLY A 234 14.40 21.03 28.80
CA GLY A 234 13.50 21.47 27.72
C GLY A 234 14.20 22.11 26.51
N GLU A 235 15.51 22.37 26.59
CA GLU A 235 16.33 22.92 25.51
C GLU A 235 16.69 21.88 24.41
N LEU A 236 16.45 20.59 24.66
CA LEU A 236 16.69 19.49 23.72
C LEU A 236 15.42 19.02 22.98
N ILE A 237 14.31 19.73 23.19
CA ILE A 237 12.97 19.47 22.64
C ILE A 237 12.65 20.54 21.58
#